data_AF-A0A7Z8KQC7-F1
#
_entry.id   AF-A0A7Z8KQC7-F1
#
_cell.length_a   1.000
_cell.length_b   1.000
_cell.length_c   1.000
_cell.angle_alpha   90.00
_cell.angle_beta   90.00
_cell.angle_gamma   90.00
#
_symmetry.space_group_name_H-M   'P 1'
#
loop_
_entity.id
_entity.type
_entity.pdbx_description
1 polymer ?
#
loop_
_entity_poly.entity_id
_entity_poly.type
_entity_poly.pdbx_seq_one_letter_code
_entity_poly.pdbx_strand_id
1 'polypeptide(L)'
;MDKEAYSKSINRYKKGKKPPMACAVCGEDDEKVIEMHHVDGRNNSDVVKPLCMNCHSKVTAKQNRLSPKVRSKDASEENKKVVNAISLLALLRELVDRLDDIVMEMPTNV
;
A
#
# COMPACT_ATOMS: atom_id res chain seq x y z
N MET A 1 4.74 13.48 12.65
CA MET A 1 5.79 14.21 11.92
C MET A 1 5.62 15.69 12.21
N ASP A 2 6.65 16.39 12.69
CA ASP A 2 6.53 17.82 12.95
C ASP A 2 6.41 18.62 11.62
N LYS A 3 5.81 19.82 11.69
CA LYS A 3 5.56 20.67 10.51
C LYS A 3 6.83 21.04 9.74
N GLU A 4 7.93 21.19 10.45
CA GLU A 4 9.26 21.51 9.91
C GLU A 4 9.85 20.29 9.19
N ALA A 5 9.74 19.09 9.74
CA ALA A 5 10.11 17.84 9.07
C ALA A 5 9.31 17.62 7.78
N TYR A 6 7.99 17.88 7.80
CA TYR A 6 7.14 17.81 6.62
C TYR A 6 7.53 18.86 5.57
N SER A 7 7.73 20.12 5.97
CA SER A 7 8.17 21.18 5.06
C SER A 7 9.53 20.86 4.42
N LYS A 8 10.47 20.31 5.20
CA LYS A 8 11.78 19.85 4.70
C LYS A 8 11.65 18.69 3.72
N SER A 9 10.69 17.77 3.88
CA SER A 9 10.48 16.67 2.91
C SER A 9 9.92 17.20 1.59
N ILE A 10 8.89 18.05 1.65
CA ILE A 10 8.29 18.69 0.46
C ILE A 10 9.33 19.51 -0.32
N ASN A 11 10.18 20.26 0.38
CA ASN A 11 11.24 21.04 -0.27
C ASN A 11 12.34 20.18 -0.91
N ARG A 12 12.61 18.97 -0.38
CA ARG A 12 13.50 18.01 -1.05
C ARG A 12 12.88 17.51 -2.36
N TYR A 13 11.58 17.22 -2.37
CA TYR A 13 10.87 16.80 -3.57
C TYR A 13 10.84 17.90 -4.64
N LYS A 14 10.60 19.16 -4.23
CA LYS A 14 10.68 20.33 -5.13
C LYS A 14 12.07 20.49 -5.78
N LYS A 15 13.14 20.02 -5.13
CA LYS A 15 14.51 20.04 -5.66
C LYS A 15 14.84 18.81 -6.54
N GLY A 16 13.84 18.07 -7.00
CA GLY A 16 14.03 16.92 -7.90
C GLY A 16 14.60 15.67 -7.25
N LYS A 17 14.76 15.65 -5.91
CA LYS A 17 15.12 14.41 -5.21
C LYS A 17 13.87 13.52 -5.14
N LYS A 18 13.99 12.29 -5.64
CA LYS A 18 12.92 11.30 -5.53
C LYS A 18 12.57 11.09 -4.05
N PRO A 19 11.29 10.89 -3.73
CA PRO A 19 10.93 10.47 -2.39
C PRO A 19 11.66 9.19 -2.01
N PRO A 20 12.08 9.04 -0.74
CA PRO A 20 12.58 7.76 -0.25
C PRO A 20 11.52 6.68 -0.55
N MET A 21 11.98 5.51 -0.97
CA MET A 21 11.10 4.39 -1.25
C MET A 21 10.56 3.87 0.08
N ALA A 22 9.33 4.27 0.41
CA ALA A 22 8.69 3.91 1.67
C ALA A 22 7.38 3.16 1.41
N CYS A 23 7.02 2.27 2.34
CA CYS A 23 5.76 1.54 2.35
C CYS A 23 4.58 2.53 2.30
N ALA A 24 3.71 2.38 1.32
CA ALA A 24 2.54 3.25 1.12
C ALA A 24 1.50 3.17 2.26
N VAL A 25 1.59 2.18 3.15
CA VAL A 25 0.68 1.98 4.28
C VAL A 25 1.28 2.52 5.58
N CYS A 26 2.41 1.98 6.03
CA CYS A 26 2.96 2.27 7.35
C CYS A 26 4.14 3.25 7.34
N GLY A 27 4.71 3.55 6.17
CA GLY A 27 5.86 4.46 6.05
C GLY A 27 7.23 3.85 6.33
N GLU A 28 7.33 2.53 6.58
CA GLU A 28 8.61 1.79 6.63
C GLU A 28 9.47 2.14 5.41
N ASP A 29 10.74 2.46 5.60
CA ASP A 29 11.66 2.96 4.57
C ASP A 29 12.97 2.18 4.46
N ASP A 30 13.14 1.08 5.19
CA ASP A 30 14.23 0.12 4.93
C ASP A 30 13.99 -0.60 3.61
N GLU A 31 14.74 -0.20 2.59
CA GLU A 31 14.67 -0.75 1.23
C GLU A 31 14.81 -2.28 1.18
N LYS A 32 15.46 -2.91 2.17
CA LYS A 32 15.64 -4.37 2.23
C LYS A 32 14.35 -5.13 2.51
N VAL A 33 13.35 -4.46 3.08
CA VAL A 33 12.05 -5.07 3.42
C VAL A 33 10.91 -4.55 2.57
N ILE A 34 11.20 -3.73 1.54
CA ILE A 34 10.19 -3.21 0.60
C ILE A 34 10.02 -4.15 -0.59
N GLU A 35 8.76 -4.46 -0.90
CA GLU A 35 8.34 -5.24 -2.05
C GLU A 35 7.40 -4.41 -2.94
N MET A 36 7.44 -4.64 -4.26
CA MET A 36 6.59 -3.95 -5.23
C MET A 36 5.27 -4.70 -5.41
N HIS A 37 4.21 -4.15 -4.80
CA HIS A 37 2.88 -4.73 -4.82
C HIS A 37 2.07 -4.29 -6.05
N HIS A 38 1.47 -5.23 -6.78
CA HIS A 38 0.60 -4.93 -7.93
C HIS A 38 -0.80 -4.57 -7.44
N VAL A 39 -1.14 -3.27 -7.50
CA VAL A 39 -2.35 -2.70 -6.88
C VAL A 39 -3.62 -3.33 -7.43
N ASP A 40 -3.67 -3.60 -8.74
CA ASP A 40 -4.85 -4.18 -9.40
C ASP A 40 -4.82 -5.72 -9.45
N GLY A 41 -3.78 -6.34 -8.88
CA GLY A 41 -3.46 -7.75 -9.03
C GLY A 41 -2.39 -8.01 -10.10
N ARG A 42 -1.45 -8.92 -9.81
CA ARG A 42 -0.24 -9.19 -10.62
C ARG A 42 -0.52 -9.53 -12.09
N ASN A 43 -1.65 -10.16 -12.37
CA ASN A 43 -2.02 -10.58 -13.73
C ASN A 43 -2.93 -9.56 -14.44
N ASN A 44 -3.28 -8.45 -13.78
CA ASN A 44 -4.24 -7.48 -14.29
C ASN A 44 -3.58 -6.17 -14.77
N SER A 45 -2.48 -5.75 -14.14
CA SER A 45 -1.85 -4.45 -14.35
C SER A 45 -0.42 -4.44 -13.84
N ASP A 46 0.47 -3.71 -14.51
CA ASP A 46 1.85 -3.46 -14.06
C ASP A 46 1.95 -2.29 -13.05
N VAL A 47 0.81 -1.69 -12.67
CA VAL A 47 0.79 -0.62 -11.67
C VAL A 47 1.19 -1.17 -10.31
N VAL A 48 2.36 -0.75 -9.84
CA VAL A 48 2.93 -1.19 -8.57
C VAL A 48 3.09 -0.06 -7.55
N LYS A 49 3.02 -0.42 -6.27
CA LYS A 49 3.33 0.45 -5.14
C LYS A 49 4.27 -0.24 -4.15
N PRO A 50 5.21 0.50 -3.53
CA PRO A 50 6.06 -0.05 -2.49
C PRO A 50 5.23 -0.38 -1.24
N LEU A 51 5.35 -1.60 -0.73
CA LEU A 51 4.84 -2.03 0.56
C LEU A 51 5.96 -2.74 1.32
N CYS A 52 6.02 -2.61 2.64
CA CYS A 52 6.89 -3.49 3.41
C CYS A 52 6.34 -4.92 3.39
N MET A 53 7.21 -5.92 3.58
CA MET A 53 6.86 -7.35 3.58
C MET A 53 5.64 -7.67 4.45
N ASN A 54 5.49 -6.99 5.59
CA ASN A 54 4.36 -7.19 6.50
C ASN A 54 3.03 -6.69 5.89
N CYS A 55 2.98 -5.43 5.45
CA CYS A 55 1.78 -4.89 4.80
C CYS A 55 1.47 -5.63 3.49
N HIS A 56 2.50 -5.99 2.73
CA HIS A 56 2.35 -6.76 1.50
C HIS A 56 1.73 -8.14 1.75
N SER A 57 2.17 -8.83 2.80
CA SER A 57 1.64 -10.14 3.19
C SER A 57 0.16 -10.08 3.56
N LYS A 58 -0.28 -9.06 4.32
CA LYS A 58 -1.69 -8.89 4.69
C LYS A 58 -2.61 -8.69 3.47
N VAL A 59 -2.20 -7.83 2.53
CA VAL A 59 -2.93 -7.59 1.28
C VAL A 59 -2.98 -8.85 0.42
N THR A 60 -1.84 -9.53 0.27
CA THR A 60 -1.74 -10.79 -0.47
C THR A 60 -2.60 -11.90 0.16
N ALA A 61 -2.65 -11.99 1.49
CA ALA A 61 -3.50 -12.94 2.20
C ALA A 61 -4.99 -12.70 1.91
N LYS A 62 -5.40 -11.44 1.73
CA LYS A 62 -6.77 -11.11 1.32
C LYS A 62 -7.04 -11.54 -0.12
N GLN A 63 -6.13 -11.25 -1.06
CA GLN A 63 -6.24 -11.71 -2.45
C GLN A 63 -6.31 -13.25 -2.54
N ASN A 64 -5.51 -13.95 -1.74
CA ASN A 64 -5.44 -15.42 -1.73
C ASN A 64 -6.71 -16.12 -1.22
N ARG A 65 -7.71 -15.37 -0.70
CA ARG A 65 -9.05 -15.92 -0.45
C ARG A 65 -9.79 -16.26 -1.74
N LEU A 66 -9.37 -15.67 -2.87
CA LEU A 66 -9.84 -16.06 -4.19
C LEU A 66 -9.04 -17.27 -4.69
N SER A 67 -9.74 -18.22 -5.31
CA SER A 67 -9.11 -19.41 -5.86
C SER A 67 -8.04 -19.06 -6.92
N PRO A 68 -7.02 -19.91 -7.12
CA PRO A 68 -6.00 -19.69 -8.15
C PRO A 68 -6.59 -19.48 -9.56
N LYS A 69 -7.72 -20.14 -9.88
CA LYS A 69 -8.42 -19.99 -11.16
C LYS A 69 -9.00 -18.58 -11.35
N VAL A 70 -9.49 -17.96 -10.28
CA VAL A 70 -10.04 -16.58 -10.33
C VAL A 70 -8.91 -15.55 -10.51
N ARG A 71 -7.70 -15.85 -10.02
CA ARG A 71 -6.53 -14.96 -10.06
C ARG A 71 -5.57 -15.26 -11.21
N SER A 72 -5.90 -16.19 -12.09
CA SER A 72 -5.00 -16.60 -13.17
C SER A 72 -4.87 -15.50 -14.22
N LYS A 73 -3.83 -15.62 -15.06
CA LYS A 73 -3.62 -14.73 -16.21
C LYS A 73 -4.78 -14.81 -17.22
N ASP A 74 -5.37 -15.99 -17.35
CA ASP A 74 -6.45 -16.29 -18.30
C ASP A 74 -7.84 -16.16 -17.66
N ALA A 75 -7.95 -15.48 -16.52
CA ALA A 75 -9.22 -15.25 -15.85
C ALA A 75 -10.13 -14.36 -16.71
N SER A 76 -11.45 -14.56 -16.59
CA SER A 76 -12.44 -13.70 -17.24
C SER A 76 -12.30 -12.25 -16.76
N GLU A 77 -12.76 -11.29 -17.57
CA GLU A 77 -12.76 -9.86 -17.21
C GLU A 77 -13.52 -9.58 -15.91
N GLU A 78 -14.58 -10.32 -15.62
CA GLU A 78 -15.31 -10.27 -14.35
C GLU A 78 -14.42 -10.68 -13.17
N ASN A 79 -13.69 -11.79 -13.31
CA ASN A 79 -12.76 -12.24 -12.28
C ASN A 79 -11.62 -11.25 -12.09
N LYS A 80 -11.07 -10.66 -13.16
CA LYS A 80 -10.06 -9.60 -13.06
C LYS A 80 -10.58 -8.40 -12.25
N LYS A 81 -11.81 -7.96 -12.49
CA LYS A 81 -12.47 -6.90 -11.70
C LYS A 81 -12.60 -7.27 -10.23
N VAL A 82 -12.96 -8.52 -9.92
CA VAL A 82 -13.04 -9.02 -8.53
C VAL A 82 -11.66 -9.00 -7.86
N VAL A 83 -10.61 -9.41 -8.57
CA VAL A 83 -9.22 -9.38 -8.05
C VAL A 83 -8.75 -7.95 -7.81
N ASN A 84 -9.06 -7.03 -8.71
CA ASN A 84 -8.76 -5.61 -8.52
C ASN A 84 -9.49 -5.08 -7.27
N ALA A 85 -10.81 -5.27 -7.20
CA ALA A 85 -11.64 -4.78 -6.11
C ALA A 85 -11.19 -5.32 -4.74
N ILE A 86 -10.86 -6.61 -4.64
CA ILE A 86 -10.39 -7.18 -3.37
C ILE A 86 -9.03 -6.63 -2.96
N SER A 87 -8.16 -6.34 -3.94
CA SER A 87 -6.84 -5.77 -3.71
C SER A 87 -6.94 -4.34 -3.19
N LEU A 88 -7.72 -3.48 -3.86
CA LEU A 88 -7.99 -2.11 -3.42
C LEU A 88 -8.65 -2.08 -2.04
N LEU A 89 -9.65 -2.94 -1.81
CA LEU A 89 -10.32 -3.03 -0.51
C LEU A 89 -9.36 -3.44 0.61
N ALA A 90 -8.43 -4.35 0.34
CA ALA A 90 -7.43 -4.77 1.32
C ALA A 90 -6.48 -3.61 1.66
N LEU A 91 -5.98 -2.90 0.66
CA LEU A 91 -5.13 -1.71 0.86
C LEU A 91 -5.85 -0.62 1.64
N LEU A 92 -7.11 -0.33 1.28
CA LEU A 92 -7.92 0.67 1.98
C LEU A 92 -8.11 0.32 3.45
N ARG A 93 -8.32 -0.95 3.79
CA ARG A 93 -8.45 -1.38 5.19
C ARG A 93 -7.17 -1.14 5.97
N GLU A 94 -6.02 -1.53 5.44
CA GLU A 94 -4.74 -1.28 6.12
C GLU A 94 -4.46 0.21 6.31
N LEU A 95 -4.87 1.05 5.35
CA LEU A 95 -4.78 2.50 5.48
C LEU A 95 -5.73 3.05 6.55
N VAL A 96 -6.96 2.56 6.61
CA VAL A 96 -7.94 2.95 7.64
C VAL A 96 -7.45 2.53 9.02
N ASP A 97 -7.00 1.29 9.19
CA ASP A 97 -6.46 0.80 10.47
C ASP A 97 -5.27 1.68 10.92
N ARG A 98 -4.40 2.07 9.98
CA ARG A 98 -3.28 2.96 10.31
C ARG A 98 -3.73 4.38 10.66
N LEU A 99 -4.76 4.90 10.01
CA LEU A 99 -5.34 6.20 10.34
C LEU A 99 -5.97 6.17 11.73
N ASP A 100 -6.66 5.09 12.08
CA ASP A 100 -7.25 4.89 13.41
C ASP A 100 -6.16 4.89 14.49
N ASP A 101 -5.07 4.15 14.30
CA ASP A 101 -3.91 4.17 15.20
C ASP A 101 -3.39 5.60 15.41
N ILE A 102 -3.17 6.33 14.32
CA ILE A 102 -2.67 7.71 14.37
C ILE A 102 -3.64 8.61 15.15
N VAL A 103 -4.95 8.50 14.90
CA VAL A 103 -5.97 9.29 15.58
C VAL A 103 -5.99 8.99 17.08
N MET A 104 -5.84 7.72 17.47
CA MET A 104 -5.80 7.30 18.88
C MET A 104 -4.52 7.71 19.59
N GLU A 105 -3.41 7.82 18.87
CA GLU A 105 -2.11 8.28 19.38
C GLU A 105 -2.01 9.81 19.48
N MET A 106 -2.93 10.58 18.88
CA MET A 106 -2.93 12.03 19.00
C MET A 106 -3.28 12.42 20.45
N PRO A 107 -2.35 13.01 21.23
CA PRO A 107 -2.71 13.50 22.55
C PRO A 107 -3.81 14.54 22.40
N THR A 108 -4.88 14.39 23.18
CA THR A 108 -5.85 15.46 23.38
C THR A 108 -5.13 16.58 24.11
N ASN A 109 -4.50 17.48 23.36
CA ASN A 109 -4.08 18.78 23.89
C ASN A 109 -5.37 19.56 24.19
N VAL A 110 -5.91 19.36 25.39
CA VAL A 110 -6.87 20.26 26.03
C VAL A 110 -6.08 21.33 26.75
#